data_AF-A0A1Q2CEV1-F1
#
_entry.id   AF-A0A1Q2CEV1-F1
#
_cell.length_a   1.000
_cell.length_b   1.000
_cell.length_c   1.000
_cell.angle_alpha   90.00
_cell.angle_beta   90.00
_cell.angle_gamma   90.00
#
_symmetry.space_group_name_H-M   'P 1'
#
loop_
_entity.id
_entity.type
_entity.pdbx_description
1 polymer ?
#
loop_
_entity_poly.entity_id
_entity_poly.type
_entity_poly.pdbx_seq_one_letter_code
_entity_poly.pdbx_strand_id
1 'polypeptide(L)'
;MTAVDPHDDSLWRWVLQHYRFDPERNQRRWVVVAAYDNEAEFEAALAAHSRQLRDEIDNRDCDGQEQVGGVLWHPGYHAEQARGRLAGEAARHGVDPRPLLQDGPLPSNVAVFGWDADGQAFSLGGDEPPSLPAD
;
A
#
# COMPACT_ATOMS: atom_id res chain seq x y z
N MET A 1 11.63 16.22 12.93
CA MET A 1 10.86 15.17 12.23
C MET A 1 9.63 15.85 11.70
N THR A 2 9.52 15.96 10.39
CA THR A 2 8.36 16.59 9.75
C THR A 2 7.64 15.50 8.97
N ALA A 3 6.62 14.90 9.58
CA ALA A 3 5.80 13.92 8.87
C ALA A 3 5.09 14.60 7.69
N VAL A 4 5.02 13.90 6.55
CA VAL A 4 4.23 14.32 5.39
C VAL A 4 2.86 13.65 5.42
N ASP A 5 1.91 14.18 4.64
CA ASP A 5 0.61 13.52 4.49
C ASP A 5 0.79 12.17 3.74
N PRO A 6 0.44 11.02 4.35
CA PRO A 6 0.50 9.73 3.66
C PRO A 6 -0.39 9.65 2.40
N HIS A 7 -1.35 10.56 2.23
CA HIS A 7 -2.24 10.62 1.06
C HIS A 7 -1.76 11.61 -0.01
N ASP A 8 -0.64 12.32 0.20
CA ASP A 8 -0.06 13.14 -0.86
C ASP A 8 0.54 12.24 -1.95
N ASP A 9 -0.27 11.90 -2.94
CA ASP A 9 0.06 10.97 -4.01
C ASP A 9 1.03 11.53 -5.05
N SER A 10 1.53 12.75 -4.84
CA SER A 10 2.57 13.35 -5.69
C SER A 10 3.99 12.97 -5.26
N LEU A 11 4.16 12.41 -4.06
CA LEU A 11 5.46 12.18 -3.45
C LEU A 11 5.85 10.69 -3.38
N TRP A 12 7.16 10.48 -3.35
CA TRP A 12 7.72 9.26 -2.76
C TRP A 12 7.59 9.35 -1.25
N ARG A 13 6.97 8.33 -0.65
CA ARG A 13 6.64 8.33 0.77
C ARG A 13 7.15 7.05 1.42
N TRP A 14 8.03 7.21 2.38
CA TRP A 14 8.42 6.16 3.32
C TRP A 14 7.36 6.08 4.42
N VAL A 15 6.53 5.04 4.37
CA VAL A 15 5.36 4.88 5.25
C VAL A 15 5.67 3.92 6.37
N LEU A 16 5.61 4.42 7.60
CA LEU A 16 5.64 3.63 8.82
C LEU A 16 4.26 3.05 9.10
N GLN A 17 4.20 1.74 9.30
CA GLN A 17 2.98 1.02 9.60
C GLN A 17 3.12 0.21 10.89
N HIS A 18 2.02 0.07 11.62
CA HIS A 18 1.89 -0.75 12.81
C HIS A 18 0.83 -1.83 12.56
N TYR A 19 1.25 -3.09 12.53
CA TYR A 19 0.37 -4.25 12.54
C TYR A 19 -0.20 -4.44 13.93
N ARG A 20 -1.48 -4.11 14.10
CA ARG A 20 -2.20 -4.21 15.38
C ARG A 20 -3.66 -4.54 15.16
N PHE A 21 -4.37 -4.77 16.26
CA PHE A 21 -5.83 -4.84 16.22
C PHE A 21 -6.41 -3.44 15.96
N ASP A 22 -7.16 -3.29 14.87
CA ASP A 22 -7.90 -2.09 14.53
C ASP A 22 -9.35 -2.23 15.05
N PRO A 23 -9.73 -1.50 16.11
CA PRO A 23 -11.06 -1.61 16.70
C PRO A 23 -12.16 -1.05 15.79
N GLU A 24 -11.85 -0.13 14.87
CA GLU A 24 -12.85 0.43 13.94
C GLU A 24 -13.32 -0.61 12.93
N ARG A 25 -12.41 -1.48 12.52
CA ARG A 25 -12.67 -2.57 11.56
C ARG A 25 -12.84 -3.93 12.22
N ASN A 26 -12.64 -4.02 13.54
CA ASN A 26 -12.69 -5.25 14.33
C ASN A 26 -11.81 -6.38 13.74
N GLN A 27 -10.60 -6.03 13.29
CA GLN A 27 -9.66 -6.97 12.66
C GLN A 27 -8.21 -6.55 12.90
N ARG A 28 -7.27 -7.51 12.83
CA ARG A 28 -5.84 -7.19 12.79
C ARG A 28 -5.43 -6.74 11.39
N ARG A 29 -4.67 -5.66 11.30
CA ARG A 29 -4.16 -5.12 10.03
C ARG A 29 -2.99 -4.19 10.26
N TRP A 30 -2.26 -3.92 9.18
CA TRP A 30 -1.35 -2.80 9.10
C TRP A 30 -2.13 -1.48 9.11
N VAL A 31 -1.77 -0.60 10.05
CA VAL A 31 -2.31 0.75 10.20
C VAL A 31 -1.18 1.73 9.96
N VAL A 32 -1.40 2.75 9.12
CA VAL A 32 -0.43 3.81 8.88
C VAL A 32 -0.25 4.64 10.16
N VAL A 33 0.98 4.84 10.58
CA VAL A 33 1.35 5.65 11.74
C VAL A 33 1.86 7.02 11.30
N ALA A 34 2.75 7.04 10.31
CA ALA A 34 3.35 8.24 9.76
C ALA A 34 3.89 7.98 8.35
N ALA A 35 4.10 9.06 7.59
CA ALA A 35 4.82 9.03 6.33
C ALA A 35 5.93 10.09 6.34
N TYR A 36 7.01 9.81 5.62
CA TYR A 36 8.18 10.66 5.49
C TYR A 36 8.57 10.77 4.01
N ASP A 37 9.09 11.92 3.60
CA ASP A 37 9.68 12.13 2.27
C ASP A 37 11.18 11.77 2.24
N ASN A 38 11.76 11.44 3.40
CA ASN A 38 13.17 11.15 3.59
C ASN A 38 13.38 9.79 4.27
N GLU A 39 14.27 8.97 3.70
CA GLU A 39 14.59 7.62 4.20
C GLU A 39 15.20 7.65 5.61
N ALA A 40 16.14 8.56 5.89
CA ALA A 40 16.80 8.65 7.18
C ALA A 40 15.85 9.07 8.32
N GLU A 41 14.89 9.97 8.04
CA GLU A 41 13.84 10.28 9.02
C GLU A 41 12.93 9.07 9.29
N PHE A 42 12.60 8.33 8.23
CA PHE A 42 11.83 7.09 8.33
C PHE A 42 12.58 6.01 9.14
N GLU A 43 13.86 5.76 8.87
CA GLU A 43 14.66 4.77 9.59
C GLU A 43 14.77 5.11 11.08
N ALA A 44 15.03 6.38 11.40
CA ALA A 44 15.06 6.85 12.78
C ALA A 44 13.71 6.64 13.48
N ALA A 45 12.60 6.93 12.79
CA ALA A 45 11.25 6.71 13.30
C ALA A 45 10.95 5.22 13.52
N LEU A 46 11.29 4.36 12.56
CA LEU A 46 11.08 2.92 12.63
C LEU A 46 11.87 2.32 13.80
N ALA A 47 13.12 2.72 13.99
CA ALA A 47 13.95 2.26 15.10
C ALA A 47 13.39 2.68 16.46
N ALA A 48 12.89 3.91 16.57
CA ALA A 48 12.25 4.41 17.79
C ALA A 48 10.97 3.63 18.12
N HIS A 49 10.08 3.44 17.14
CA HIS A 49 8.83 2.70 17.33
C HIS A 49 9.06 1.22 17.61
N SER A 50 10.07 0.60 16.97
CA SER A 50 10.44 -0.79 17.21
C SER A 50 10.91 -1.01 18.65
N ARG A 51 11.66 -0.05 19.21
CA ARG A 51 12.10 -0.10 20.60
C ARG A 51 10.92 0.05 21.54
N GLN A 52 10.09 1.07 21.34
CA GLN A 52 8.90 1.30 22.16
C GLN A 52 7.97 0.09 22.16
N LEU A 53 7.68 -0.48 20.99
CA LEU A 53 6.80 -1.65 20.88
C LEU A 53 7.39 -2.86 21.62
N ARG A 54 8.71 -3.08 21.54
CA ARG A 54 9.35 -4.15 22.29
C ARG A 54 9.18 -3.96 23.79
N ASP A 55 9.39 -2.75 24.28
CA ASP A 55 9.20 -2.42 25.70
C ASP A 55 7.73 -2.66 26.12
N GLU A 56 6.76 -2.27 25.29
CA GLU A 56 5.32 -2.51 25.54
C GLU A 56 4.95 -4.01 25.54
N ILE A 57 5.53 -4.80 24.63
CA ILE A 57 5.35 -6.27 24.57
C ILE A 57 5.92 -6.91 25.84
N ASP A 58 7.14 -6.53 26.23
CA ASP A 58 7.81 -7.08 27.42
C ASP A 58 7.05 -6.74 28.71
N ASN A 59 6.44 -5.55 28.77
CA ASN A 59 5.58 -5.13 29.87
C ASN A 59 4.16 -5.71 29.82
N ARG A 60 3.80 -6.43 28.74
CA ARG A 60 2.45 -6.95 28.45
C ARG A 60 1.37 -5.87 28.36
N ASP A 61 1.76 -4.66 27.94
CA ASP A 61 0.84 -3.54 27.69
C ASP A 61 0.15 -3.66 26.33
N CYS A 62 0.72 -4.46 25.42
CA CYS A 62 0.16 -4.74 24.10
C CYS A 62 0.26 -6.24 23.74
N ASP A 63 -0.31 -6.61 22.59
CA ASP A 63 -0.29 -8.00 22.13
C ASP A 63 1.08 -8.36 21.54
N GLY A 64 1.64 -9.51 21.95
CA GLY A 64 2.98 -9.93 21.51
C GLY A 64 3.13 -10.27 20.03
N GLN A 65 2.08 -10.20 19.23
CA GLN A 65 2.13 -10.33 17.76
C GLN A 65 2.07 -8.97 17.05
N GLU A 66 1.97 -7.87 17.78
CA GLU A 66 2.06 -6.53 17.22
C GLU A 66 3.45 -6.30 16.61
N GLN A 67 3.51 -5.60 15.47
CA GLN A 67 4.75 -5.38 14.71
C GLN A 67 4.75 -4.00 14.06
N VAL A 68 5.92 -3.38 13.94
CA VAL A 68 6.11 -2.16 13.14
C VAL A 68 6.95 -2.47 11.91
N GLY A 69 6.66 -1.78 10.81
CA GLY A 69 7.30 -2.02 9.52
C GLY A 69 7.22 -0.83 8.59
N GLY A 70 7.95 -0.93 7.48
CA GLY A 70 8.03 0.10 6.46
C GLY A 70 7.50 -0.37 5.12
N VAL A 71 6.91 0.55 4.37
CA VAL A 71 6.65 0.38 2.95
C VAL A 71 6.92 1.69 2.22
N LEU A 72 7.48 1.60 1.02
CA LEU A 72 7.66 2.75 0.15
C LEU A 72 6.45 2.87 -0.78
N TRP A 73 5.80 4.03 -0.77
CA TRP A 73 4.73 4.38 -1.70
C TRP A 73 5.25 5.38 -2.73
N HIS A 74 5.23 4.97 -3.99
CA HIS A 74 5.60 5.82 -5.11
C HIS A 74 4.50 6.84 -5.44
N PRO A 75 4.80 7.91 -6.19
CA PRO A 75 3.76 8.80 -6.72
C PRO A 75 2.71 8.03 -7.53
N GLY A 76 1.42 8.34 -7.31
CA GLY A 76 0.30 7.66 -7.96
C GLY A 76 -0.16 6.35 -7.29
N TYR A 77 0.50 5.90 -6.22
CA TYR A 77 0.18 4.66 -5.52
C TYR A 77 -1.31 4.56 -5.12
N HIS A 78 -1.91 5.60 -4.53
CA HIS A 78 -3.32 5.54 -4.12
C HIS A 78 -4.26 5.52 -5.33
N ALA A 79 -3.94 6.25 -6.39
CA ALA A 79 -4.70 6.21 -7.63
C ALA A 79 -4.71 4.81 -8.24
N GLU A 80 -3.56 4.14 -8.27
CA GLU A 80 -3.44 2.73 -8.70
C GLU A 80 -4.26 1.80 -7.81
N GLN A 81 -4.13 1.90 -6.49
CA GLN A 81 -4.91 1.08 -5.55
C GLN A 81 -6.42 1.28 -5.72
N ALA A 82 -6.87 2.51 -5.97
CA ALA A 82 -8.28 2.80 -6.25
C ALA A 82 -8.75 2.15 -7.56
N ARG A 83 -7.94 2.25 -8.62
CA ARG A 83 -8.23 1.62 -9.92
C ARG A 83 -8.30 0.09 -9.81
N GLY A 84 -7.36 -0.52 -9.09
CA GLY A 84 -7.35 -1.97 -8.83
C GLY A 84 -8.62 -2.44 -8.11
N ARG A 85 -9.09 -1.69 -7.10
CA ARG A 85 -10.37 -1.97 -6.43
C ARG A 85 -11.55 -1.91 -7.39
N LEU A 86 -11.66 -0.85 -8.19
CA LEU A 86 -12.74 -0.69 -9.17
C LEU A 86 -12.72 -1.78 -10.24
N ALA A 87 -11.53 -2.15 -10.75
CA ALA A 87 -11.38 -3.23 -11.72
C ALA A 87 -11.82 -4.58 -11.13
N GLY A 88 -11.43 -4.87 -9.88
CA GLY A 88 -11.84 -6.07 -9.17
C GLY A 88 -13.35 -6.12 -8.88
N GLU A 89 -13.96 -4.98 -8.55
CA GLU A 89 -15.41 -4.87 -8.38
C GLU A 89 -16.16 -5.07 -9.70
N ALA A 90 -15.72 -4.42 -10.78
CA ALA A 90 -16.30 -4.60 -12.11
C ALA A 90 -16.28 -6.08 -12.53
N ALA A 91 -15.12 -6.74 -12.41
CA ALA A 91 -14.99 -8.16 -12.71
C ALA A 91 -15.90 -9.03 -11.84
N ARG A 92 -16.01 -8.75 -10.54
CA ARG A 92 -16.91 -9.47 -9.61
C ARG A 92 -18.38 -9.34 -10.02
N HIS A 93 -18.76 -8.21 -10.62
CA HIS A 93 -20.12 -7.95 -11.07
C HIS A 93 -20.37 -8.28 -12.55
N GLY A 94 -19.40 -8.87 -13.26
CA GLY A 94 -19.52 -9.21 -14.68
C GLY A 94 -19.53 -7.99 -15.61
N VAL A 95 -19.06 -6.84 -15.12
CA VAL A 95 -18.86 -5.63 -15.91
C VAL A 95 -17.46 -5.66 -16.49
N ASP A 96 -17.32 -5.30 -17.77
CA ASP A 96 -16.03 -5.23 -18.45
C ASP A 96 -15.09 -4.24 -17.75
N PRO A 97 -13.97 -4.68 -17.13
CA PRO A 97 -13.06 -3.79 -16.43
C PRO A 97 -12.11 -3.04 -17.38
N ARG A 98 -11.99 -3.44 -18.66
CA ARG A 98 -10.99 -2.91 -19.60
C ARG A 98 -10.96 -1.39 -19.74
N PRO A 99 -12.08 -0.66 -19.76
CA PRO A 99 -12.05 0.81 -19.81
C PRO A 99 -11.25 1.42 -18.65
N LEU A 100 -11.38 0.87 -17.44
CA LEU A 100 -10.64 1.33 -16.25
C LEU A 100 -9.14 1.07 -16.37
N LEU A 101 -8.75 0.06 -17.14
CA LEU A 101 -7.35 -0.34 -17.34
C LEU A 101 -6.64 0.53 -18.39
N GLN A 102 -7.39 1.25 -19.22
CA GLN A 102 -6.84 2.18 -20.21
C GLN A 102 -6.54 3.56 -19.60
N ASP A 103 -7.15 3.87 -18.45
CA ASP A 103 -7.03 5.16 -17.77
C ASP A 103 -5.77 5.29 -16.89
N GLY A 104 -4.90 4.28 -16.87
CA GLY A 104 -3.61 4.31 -16.17
C GLY A 104 -3.21 2.97 -15.52
N PRO A 105 -2.06 2.94 -14.82
CA PRO A 105 -1.47 1.70 -14.31
C PRO A 105 -2.33 1.00 -13.25
N LEU A 106 -2.23 -0.32 -13.19
CA LEU A 106 -2.75 -1.11 -12.07
C LEU A 106 -1.69 -1.26 -10.98
N PRO A 107 -2.10 -1.58 -9.74
CA PRO A 107 -1.15 -2.02 -8.72
C PRO A 107 -0.34 -3.21 -9.24
N SER A 108 0.95 -3.25 -8.95
CA SER A 108 1.87 -4.31 -9.40
C SER A 108 1.46 -5.72 -8.98
N ASN A 109 0.68 -5.84 -7.90
CA ASN A 109 0.13 -7.11 -7.41
C ASN A 109 -1.21 -7.51 -8.07
N VAL A 110 -1.70 -6.75 -9.04
CA VAL A 110 -2.97 -6.99 -9.74
C VAL A 110 -2.71 -7.18 -11.22
N ALA A 111 -3.19 -8.31 -11.74
CA ALA A 111 -3.26 -8.59 -13.17
C ALA A 111 -4.67 -9.03 -13.54
N VAL A 112 -5.15 -8.59 -14.71
CA VAL A 112 -6.47 -8.93 -15.26
C VAL A 112 -6.27 -9.71 -16.55
N PHE A 113 -6.92 -10.86 -16.64
CA PHE A 113 -6.88 -11.74 -17.80
C PHE A 113 -8.31 -11.99 -18.31
N GLY A 114 -8.47 -12.17 -19.61
CA GLY A 114 -9.76 -12.51 -20.20
C GLY A 114 -9.68 -12.78 -21.70
N TRP A 115 -10.85 -12.93 -22.30
CA TRP A 115 -11.05 -13.04 -23.74
C TRP A 115 -11.95 -11.91 -24.21
N ASP A 116 -11.65 -11.32 -25.36
CA ASP A 116 -12.55 -10.36 -26.00
C ASP A 116 -13.68 -11.06 -26.78
N ALA A 117 -14.53 -10.25 -27.43
CA ALA A 117 -15.67 -10.74 -28.20
C ALA A 117 -15.26 -11.61 -29.40
N ASP A 118 -14.03 -11.45 -29.89
CA ASP A 118 -13.46 -12.22 -31.00
C ASP A 118 -12.73 -13.49 -30.51
N GLY A 119 -12.71 -13.72 -29.18
CA GLY A 119 -12.05 -14.86 -28.54
C GLY A 119 -10.55 -14.69 -28.39
N GLN A 120 -10.00 -13.48 -28.62
CA GLN A 120 -8.59 -13.20 -28.40
C GLN A 120 -8.31 -12.98 -26.91
N ALA A 121 -7.29 -13.66 -26.40
CA ALA A 121 -6.86 -13.52 -25.02
C ALA A 121 -6.14 -12.18 -24.80
N PHE A 122 -6.38 -11.56 -23.64
CA PHE A 122 -5.66 -10.38 -23.18
C PHE A 122 -5.15 -10.54 -21.75
N SER A 123 -4.09 -9.80 -21.44
CA SER A 123 -3.51 -9.66 -20.11
C SER A 123 -3.14 -8.19 -19.89
N LEU A 124 -3.52 -7.61 -18.77
CA LEU A 124 -3.27 -6.21 -18.41
C LEU A 124 -2.86 -6.10 -16.94
N GLY A 125 -1.93 -5.21 -16.63
CA GLY A 125 -1.35 -5.05 -15.29
C GLY A 125 -0.21 -6.03 -15.00
N GLY A 126 0.17 -6.13 -13.73
CA GLY A 126 1.37 -6.85 -13.30
C GLY A 126 2.68 -6.13 -13.65
N ASP A 127 2.60 -4.82 -13.92
CA ASP A 127 3.77 -4.00 -14.21
C ASP A 127 4.66 -3.88 -12.97
N GLU A 128 5.97 -3.79 -13.21
CA GLU A 128 6.92 -3.54 -12.13
C GLU A 128 6.63 -2.15 -11.53
N PRO A 129 6.54 -2.02 -10.19
CA PRO A 129 6.34 -0.72 -9.59
C PRO A 129 7.51 0.20 -9.96
N PRO A 130 7.27 1.51 -10.10
CA PRO A 130 8.35 2.44 -10.38
C PRO A 130 9.42 2.34 -9.29
N SER A 131 10.67 2.52 -9.68
CA SER A 131 11.80 2.60 -8.76
C SER A 131 12.06 4.06 -8.36
N LEU A 132 12.60 4.26 -7.16
CA LEU A 132 13.12 5.57 -6.75
C LEU A 132 14.12 6.07 -7.81
N PRO A 133 14.04 7.33 -8.24
CA PRO A 133 15.07 7.90 -9.09
C PRO A 133 16.42 7.83 -8.37
N ALA A 134 17.49 7.50 -9.11
CA ALA A 134 18.84 7.59 -8.59
C ALA A 134 19.21 9.07 -8.39
N ASP A 135 19.64 9.42 -7.18
CA ASP A 135 20.20 10.74 -6.83
C ASP A 135 21.51 11.04 -7.57
#